data_AF-A0A4R1UVI0-F1
#
_entry.id   AF-A0A4R1UVI0-F1
#
_cell.length_a   1.000
_cell.length_b   1.000
_cell.length_c   1.000
_cell.angle_alpha   90.00
_cell.angle_beta   90.00
_cell.angle_gamma   90.00
#
_symmetry.space_group_name_H-M   'P 1'
#
loop_
_entity.id
_entity.type
_entity.pdbx_description
1 polymer ?
#
loop_
_entity_poly.entity_id
_entity_poly.type
_entity_poly.pdbx_seq_one_letter_code
_entity_poly.pdbx_strand_id
1 'polypeptide(L)'
;MLSWTLAALAVAAAPVTVAAAPVADCPLRDAAFSLDSPLIDVLLSPSAKAAADQAMSGKLSSLPPFFARTDAPTFSAILTLRQVAMMVGADAKALPALDTKLRSLPVTEADHIARCARYDNDRPQFDLQPGKPHILLFEKINGFKDEPGFNAAHAAFIAMAARKGWNIVTTNRGGAFTPENLSHFDAVVWNNISGDVLTLAQRKAFRDYIEKGGAYIGVHGSAGDPSYFWDWYADTLLGARFVGHPMQPQFQEARIFVDDKTHPAAARLPATWTMKDEWYSFAASPRLTGADVIARLDESTYSQNGGFGEKLSMGDHPIAWSRHVGKGRMFYSAIGHLPQSYSEAHYVAMLEDAADWAIGKSASPTTAHE
;
A
#
# COMPACT_ATOMS: atom_id res chain seq x y z
N MET A 1 45.72 50.20 31.66
CA MET A 1 44.33 49.68 31.67
C MET A 1 44.30 48.47 30.75
N LEU A 2 44.45 47.26 31.28
CA LEU A 2 44.38 46.02 30.50
C LEU A 2 42.93 45.53 30.49
N SER A 3 42.31 45.49 29.31
CA SER A 3 40.96 45.00 29.11
C SER A 3 41.00 43.48 28.91
N TRP A 4 40.25 42.74 29.71
CA TRP A 4 40.06 41.29 29.58
C TRP A 4 38.78 41.03 28.79
N THR A 5 38.89 40.41 27.62
CA THR A 5 37.75 39.86 26.88
C THR A 5 37.69 38.35 27.11
N LEU A 6 36.71 37.90 27.90
CA LEU A 6 36.34 36.49 28.02
C LEU A 6 35.55 36.07 26.77
N ALA A 7 36.08 35.13 26.01
CA ALA A 7 35.35 34.43 24.96
C ALA A 7 34.60 33.24 25.57
N ALA A 8 33.27 33.29 25.60
CA ALA A 8 32.44 32.17 25.98
C ALA A 8 32.30 31.20 24.80
N LEU A 9 32.90 30.00 24.92
CA LEU A 9 32.63 28.89 24.00
C LEU A 9 31.26 28.28 24.33
N ALA A 10 30.28 28.52 23.46
CA ALA A 10 29.03 27.78 23.47
C ALA A 10 29.29 26.38 22.88
N VAL A 11 29.31 25.36 23.75
CA VAL A 11 29.31 23.95 23.32
C VAL A 11 27.88 23.63 22.87
N ALA A 12 27.68 23.54 21.56
CA ALA A 12 26.44 23.01 21.01
C ALA A 12 26.39 21.50 21.29
N ALA A 13 25.52 21.08 22.21
CA ALA A 13 25.23 19.67 22.42
C ALA A 13 24.48 19.14 21.18
N ALA A 14 25.07 18.18 20.47
CA ALA A 14 24.35 17.43 19.45
C ALA A 14 23.18 16.68 20.10
N PRO A 15 22.00 16.61 19.47
CA PRO A 15 20.89 15.85 20.01
C PRO A 15 21.30 14.38 20.13
N VAL A 16 21.24 13.85 21.35
CA VAL A 16 21.42 12.42 21.62
C VAL A 16 20.24 11.68 20.99
N THR A 17 20.45 11.03 19.85
CA THR A 17 19.50 10.09 19.30
C THR A 17 19.56 8.81 20.12
N VAL A 18 18.58 8.60 21.00
CA VAL A 18 18.34 7.28 21.58
C VAL A 18 17.95 6.37 20.42
N ALA A 19 18.74 5.34 20.14
CA ALA A 19 18.39 4.36 19.13
C ALA A 19 17.01 3.77 19.47
N ALA A 20 16.06 3.87 18.55
CA ALA A 20 14.74 3.28 18.74
C ALA A 20 14.89 1.78 19.06
N ALA A 21 14.11 1.29 20.01
CA ALA A 21 14.12 -0.14 20.36
C ALA A 21 13.83 -0.97 19.10
N PRO A 22 14.55 -2.10 18.89
CA PRO A 22 14.28 -2.97 17.75
C PRO A 22 12.81 -3.41 17.71
N VAL A 23 12.24 -3.42 16.51
CA VAL A 23 10.86 -3.89 16.31
C VAL A 23 10.78 -5.38 16.64
N ALA A 24 9.85 -5.77 17.51
CA ALA A 24 9.64 -7.15 17.91
C ALA A 24 8.21 -7.65 17.61
N ASP A 25 7.27 -6.75 17.30
CA ASP A 25 5.86 -7.05 17.04
C ASP A 25 5.54 -7.09 15.54
N CYS A 26 6.43 -7.64 14.72
CA CYS A 26 6.22 -7.66 13.26
C CYS A 26 5.32 -8.83 12.79
N PRO A 27 4.58 -8.65 11.68
CA PRO A 27 3.82 -9.71 11.03
C PRO A 27 4.69 -10.91 10.68
N LEU A 28 4.13 -12.11 10.84
CA LEU A 28 4.76 -13.39 10.53
C LEU A 28 6.07 -13.66 11.29
N ARG A 29 6.43 -12.90 12.33
CA ARG A 29 7.65 -13.12 13.13
C ARG A 29 7.84 -14.59 13.50
N ASP A 30 6.86 -15.18 14.17
CA ASP A 30 6.93 -16.54 14.72
C ASP A 30 6.33 -17.60 13.76
N ALA A 31 5.89 -17.22 12.56
CA ALA A 31 5.20 -18.12 11.64
C ALA A 31 6.17 -19.18 11.08
N ALA A 32 5.75 -20.45 11.07
CA ALA A 32 6.50 -21.50 10.38
C ALA A 32 6.70 -21.15 8.90
N PHE A 33 7.86 -21.51 8.34
CA PHE A 33 8.08 -21.37 6.90
C PHE A 33 7.11 -22.27 6.12
N SER A 34 6.70 -21.81 4.94
CA SER A 34 5.84 -22.56 4.02
C SER A 34 6.03 -22.05 2.59
N LEU A 35 5.37 -22.69 1.63
CA LEU A 35 5.27 -22.17 0.27
C LEU A 35 4.56 -20.81 0.20
N ASP A 36 3.73 -20.49 1.19
CA ASP A 36 2.97 -19.24 1.26
C ASP A 36 3.69 -18.17 2.10
N SER A 37 4.91 -18.46 2.58
CA SER A 37 5.76 -17.45 3.21
C SER A 37 6.22 -16.39 2.19
N PRO A 38 6.38 -15.12 2.62
CA PRO A 38 7.06 -14.11 1.83
C PRO A 38 8.41 -14.63 1.35
N LEU A 39 8.74 -14.42 0.07
CA LEU A 39 10.01 -14.86 -0.50
C LEU A 39 11.19 -14.28 0.27
N ILE A 40 11.11 -13.01 0.68
CA ILE A 40 12.13 -12.34 1.50
C ILE A 40 12.44 -13.12 2.78
N ASP A 41 11.44 -13.69 3.45
CA ASP A 41 11.64 -14.43 4.70
C ASP A 41 12.38 -15.75 4.43
N VAL A 42 12.04 -16.42 3.33
CA VAL A 42 12.73 -17.65 2.89
C VAL A 42 14.18 -17.35 2.52
N LEU A 43 14.44 -16.24 1.83
CA LEU A 43 15.78 -15.84 1.38
C LEU A 43 16.69 -15.41 2.53
N LEU A 44 16.12 -14.78 3.58
CA LEU A 44 16.85 -14.36 4.78
C LEU A 44 17.27 -15.55 5.66
N SER A 45 16.56 -16.68 5.58
CA SER A 45 16.86 -17.87 6.37
C SER A 45 17.73 -18.86 5.59
N PRO A 46 18.99 -19.12 6.01
CA PRO A 46 19.87 -20.04 5.29
C PRO A 46 19.29 -21.45 5.12
N SER A 47 18.59 -21.96 6.14
CA SER A 47 17.99 -23.30 6.13
C SER A 47 16.78 -23.37 5.20
N ALA A 48 15.89 -22.36 5.23
CA ALA A 48 14.72 -22.31 4.35
C ALA A 48 15.13 -22.10 2.90
N LYS A 49 16.07 -21.18 2.63
CA LYS A 49 16.64 -20.95 1.29
C LYS A 49 17.24 -22.23 0.73
N ALA A 50 18.04 -22.96 1.51
CA ALA A 50 18.67 -24.21 1.06
C ALA A 50 17.63 -25.29 0.72
N ALA A 51 16.59 -25.44 1.55
CA ALA A 51 15.51 -26.40 1.27
C ALA A 51 14.74 -26.05 -0.01
N ALA A 52 14.40 -24.77 -0.20
CA ALA A 52 13.71 -24.29 -1.39
C ALA A 52 14.58 -24.44 -2.65
N ASP A 53 15.85 -24.07 -2.59
CA ASP A 53 16.77 -24.17 -3.74
C ASP A 53 17.01 -25.63 -4.16
N GLN A 54 17.13 -26.55 -3.19
CA GLN A 54 17.24 -27.99 -3.47
C GLN A 54 15.99 -28.52 -4.18
N ALA A 55 14.80 -28.22 -3.65
CA ALA A 55 13.55 -28.70 -4.22
C ALA A 55 13.21 -28.06 -5.58
N MET A 56 13.72 -26.86 -5.83
CA MET A 56 13.54 -26.13 -7.09
C MET A 56 14.73 -26.31 -8.05
N SER A 57 15.63 -27.28 -7.81
CA SER A 57 16.77 -27.60 -8.67
C SER A 57 17.69 -26.41 -8.98
N GLY A 58 17.99 -25.58 -7.96
CA GLY A 58 18.86 -24.40 -8.09
C GLY A 58 18.20 -23.16 -8.70
N LYS A 59 16.92 -23.27 -9.10
CA LYS A 59 16.22 -22.17 -9.81
C LYS A 59 15.95 -20.96 -8.92
N LEU A 60 15.87 -21.15 -7.60
CA LEU A 60 15.70 -20.03 -6.66
C LEU A 60 16.96 -19.17 -6.61
N SER A 61 18.13 -19.80 -6.57
CA SER A 61 19.43 -19.10 -6.61
C SER A 61 19.73 -18.47 -7.97
N SER A 62 19.06 -18.88 -9.06
CA SER A 62 19.21 -18.27 -10.39
C SER A 62 18.26 -17.10 -10.65
N LEU A 63 17.45 -16.69 -9.67
CA LEU A 63 16.54 -15.55 -9.86
C LEU A 63 17.32 -14.27 -10.15
N PRO A 64 16.82 -13.41 -11.07
CA PRO A 64 17.38 -12.09 -11.26
C PRO A 64 17.41 -11.29 -9.95
N PRO A 65 18.45 -10.46 -9.71
CA PRO A 65 18.59 -9.71 -8.45
C PRO A 65 17.34 -8.92 -8.09
N PHE A 66 16.65 -8.36 -9.09
CA PHE A 66 15.39 -7.64 -8.93
C PHE A 66 14.33 -8.40 -8.11
N PHE A 67 14.24 -9.73 -8.26
CA PHE A 67 13.30 -10.59 -7.54
C PHE A 67 13.84 -11.16 -6.23
N ALA A 68 15.17 -11.14 -6.04
CA ALA A 68 15.86 -11.89 -4.97
C ALA A 68 16.58 -11.03 -3.92
N ARG A 69 16.52 -9.69 -4.03
CA ARG A 69 17.04 -8.79 -2.98
C ARG A 69 16.30 -8.99 -1.66
N THR A 70 17.00 -8.82 -0.55
CA THR A 70 16.46 -8.96 0.81
C THR A 70 16.46 -7.65 1.61
N ASP A 71 16.91 -6.55 1.00
CA ASP A 71 16.78 -5.20 1.49
C ASP A 71 15.47 -4.57 0.97
N ALA A 72 14.59 -4.16 1.89
CA ALA A 72 13.37 -3.42 1.54
C ALA A 72 13.73 -1.99 1.12
N PRO A 73 13.12 -1.43 0.05
CA PRO A 73 12.03 -2.00 -0.77
C PRO A 73 12.50 -3.07 -1.78
N THR A 74 11.79 -4.20 -1.84
CA THR A 74 12.10 -5.33 -2.75
C THR A 74 10.87 -6.13 -3.17
N PHE A 75 10.88 -6.68 -4.40
CA PHE A 75 9.84 -7.60 -4.89
C PHE A 75 9.70 -8.86 -4.05
N SER A 76 10.79 -9.33 -3.43
CA SER A 76 10.73 -10.52 -2.58
C SER A 76 9.83 -10.32 -1.36
N ALA A 77 9.53 -9.07 -0.96
CA ALA A 77 8.62 -8.75 0.13
C ALA A 77 7.13 -8.84 -0.26
N ILE A 78 6.82 -8.95 -1.55
CA ILE A 78 5.45 -9.00 -2.09
C ILE A 78 5.16 -10.27 -2.89
N LEU A 79 6.12 -11.19 -2.97
CA LEU A 79 5.95 -12.51 -3.59
C LEU A 79 5.96 -13.61 -2.54
N THR A 80 5.23 -14.68 -2.79
CA THR A 80 5.37 -15.93 -2.04
C THR A 80 6.36 -16.88 -2.72
N LEU A 81 6.93 -17.82 -1.95
CA LEU A 81 7.75 -18.88 -2.53
C LEU A 81 6.99 -19.70 -3.57
N ARG A 82 5.67 -19.92 -3.37
CA ARG A 82 4.80 -20.62 -4.32
C ARG A 82 4.75 -19.91 -5.68
N GLN A 83 4.51 -18.60 -5.68
CA GLN A 83 4.44 -17.81 -6.92
C GLN A 83 5.76 -17.88 -7.68
N VAL A 84 6.88 -17.76 -6.95
CA VAL A 84 8.22 -17.85 -7.54
C VAL A 84 8.46 -19.25 -8.12
N ALA A 85 8.06 -20.30 -7.41
CA ALA A 85 8.15 -21.68 -7.91
C ALA A 85 7.36 -21.88 -9.20
N MET A 86 6.15 -21.31 -9.30
CA MET A 86 5.36 -21.32 -10.55
C MET A 86 6.04 -20.54 -11.66
N MET A 87 6.54 -19.33 -11.37
CA MET A 87 7.21 -18.44 -12.34
C MET A 87 8.43 -19.09 -12.99
N VAL A 88 9.24 -19.82 -12.21
CA VAL A 88 10.45 -20.50 -12.72
C VAL A 88 10.16 -21.92 -13.25
N GLY A 89 8.90 -22.34 -13.26
CA GLY A 89 8.49 -23.68 -13.68
C GLY A 89 9.14 -24.78 -12.83
N ALA A 90 9.12 -24.64 -11.50
CA ALA A 90 9.51 -25.71 -10.59
C ALA A 90 8.56 -26.92 -10.73
N ASP A 91 9.05 -28.13 -10.44
CA ASP A 91 8.22 -29.33 -10.51
C ASP A 91 7.09 -29.26 -9.47
N ALA A 92 5.84 -29.17 -9.95
CA ALA A 92 4.65 -29.11 -9.10
C ALA A 92 4.54 -30.32 -8.15
N LYS A 93 5.10 -31.48 -8.53
CA LYS A 93 5.10 -32.69 -7.68
C LYS A 93 6.05 -32.58 -6.48
N ALA A 94 7.07 -31.73 -6.56
CA ALA A 94 8.00 -31.50 -5.47
C ALA A 94 7.46 -30.52 -4.41
N LEU A 95 6.47 -29.69 -4.77
CA LEU A 95 5.95 -28.63 -3.90
C LEU A 95 5.34 -29.14 -2.58
N PRO A 96 4.51 -30.20 -2.52
CA PRO A 96 3.98 -30.68 -1.25
C PRO A 96 5.07 -31.16 -0.27
N ALA A 97 6.11 -31.82 -0.79
CA ALA A 97 7.25 -32.26 0.01
C ALA A 97 8.09 -31.07 0.50
N LEU A 98 8.30 -30.07 -0.36
CA LEU A 98 8.95 -28.82 0.03
C LEU A 98 8.17 -28.09 1.14
N ASP A 99 6.85 -27.96 1.00
CA ASP A 99 6.02 -27.30 2.02
C ASP A 99 6.13 -28.01 3.38
N THR A 100 6.04 -29.34 3.37
CA THR A 100 6.23 -30.17 4.57
C THR A 100 7.60 -29.95 5.19
N LYS A 101 8.66 -29.92 4.37
CA LYS A 101 10.03 -29.66 4.84
C LYS A 101 10.16 -28.28 5.45
N LEU A 102 9.65 -27.22 4.80
CA LEU A 102 9.69 -25.84 5.28
C LEU A 102 8.99 -25.72 6.64
N ARG A 103 7.79 -26.29 6.78
CA ARG A 103 7.02 -26.24 8.03
C ARG A 103 7.70 -26.95 9.19
N SER A 104 8.61 -27.90 8.90
CA SER A 104 9.39 -28.61 9.92
C SER A 104 10.64 -27.87 10.38
N LEU A 105 11.07 -26.82 9.66
CA LEU A 105 12.26 -26.06 10.03
C LEU A 105 11.98 -25.19 11.26
N PRO A 106 12.91 -25.12 12.22
CA PRO A 106 12.79 -24.17 13.32
C PRO A 106 12.88 -22.74 12.79
N VAL A 107 12.03 -21.85 13.33
CA VAL A 107 12.20 -20.41 13.17
C VAL A 107 13.13 -19.95 14.30
N THR A 108 14.32 -19.51 13.93
CA THR A 108 15.37 -19.11 14.87
C THR A 108 15.22 -17.66 15.30
N GLU A 109 15.90 -17.25 16.37
CA GLU A 109 15.92 -15.84 16.76
C GLU A 109 16.53 -14.93 15.69
N ALA A 110 17.48 -15.45 14.89
CA ALA A 110 18.01 -14.71 13.75
C ALA A 110 16.91 -14.48 12.68
N ASP A 111 16.03 -15.47 12.44
CA ASP A 111 14.89 -15.31 11.54
C ASP A 111 13.90 -14.28 12.10
N HIS A 112 13.61 -14.29 13.41
CA HIS A 112 12.75 -13.30 14.05
C HIS A 112 13.26 -11.87 13.83
N ILE A 113 14.55 -11.64 14.11
CA ILE A 113 15.21 -10.33 13.93
C ILE A 113 15.18 -9.91 12.47
N ALA A 114 15.53 -10.81 11.55
CA ALA A 114 15.58 -10.52 10.12
C ALA A 114 14.19 -10.17 9.54
N ARG A 115 13.15 -10.90 9.94
CA ARG A 115 11.76 -10.61 9.54
C ARG A 115 11.30 -9.24 10.02
N CYS A 116 11.65 -8.86 11.24
CA CYS A 116 11.21 -7.58 11.82
C CYS A 116 12.02 -6.37 11.33
N ALA A 117 13.21 -6.56 10.77
CA ALA A 117 14.09 -5.47 10.34
C ALA A 117 13.50 -4.55 9.23
N ARG A 118 12.50 -5.00 8.48
CA ARG A 118 11.80 -4.19 7.45
C ARG A 118 10.73 -3.25 8.03
N TYR A 119 10.41 -3.36 9.31
CA TYR A 119 9.45 -2.50 9.99
C TYR A 119 10.17 -1.47 10.85
N ASP A 120 9.50 -0.36 11.14
CA ASP A 120 10.02 0.68 12.04
C ASP A 120 8.96 1.05 13.06
N ASN A 121 9.41 1.61 14.20
CA ASN A 121 8.57 2.16 15.27
C ASN A 121 8.89 3.64 15.51
N ASP A 122 9.54 4.30 14.55
CA ASP A 122 9.94 5.70 14.66
C ASP A 122 8.67 6.58 14.66
N ARG A 123 8.46 7.36 15.72
CA ARG A 123 7.27 8.20 15.87
C ARG A 123 7.57 9.62 15.38
N PRO A 124 7.12 10.02 14.17
CA PRO A 124 7.26 11.39 13.72
C PRO A 124 6.44 12.32 14.62
N GLN A 125 6.90 13.56 14.76
CA GLN A 125 6.14 14.66 15.33
C GLN A 125 5.49 15.43 14.18
N PHE A 126 4.23 15.81 14.34
CA PHE A 126 3.47 16.54 13.33
C PHE A 126 3.13 17.93 13.83
N ASP A 127 3.40 18.95 13.01
CA ASP A 127 2.91 20.31 13.24
C ASP A 127 1.60 20.49 12.46
N LEU A 128 0.47 20.46 13.17
CA LEU A 128 -0.86 20.47 12.58
C LEU A 128 -1.61 21.75 13.01
N GLN A 129 -1.99 22.57 12.02
CA GLN A 129 -2.65 23.85 12.25
C GLN A 129 -4.15 23.66 12.58
N PRO A 130 -4.70 24.25 13.65
CA PRO A 130 -6.11 24.05 13.99
C PRO A 130 -7.06 24.58 12.91
N GLY A 131 -8.25 23.97 12.82
CA GLY A 131 -9.37 24.48 12.00
C GLY A 131 -9.37 24.09 10.52
N LYS A 132 -8.41 23.28 10.06
CA LYS A 132 -8.38 22.70 8.71
C LYS A 132 -8.41 21.17 8.79
N PRO A 133 -8.91 20.48 7.75
CA PRO A 133 -8.78 19.02 7.69
C PRO A 133 -7.32 18.58 7.73
N HIS A 134 -7.02 17.57 8.52
CA HIS A 134 -5.68 17.01 8.65
C HIS A 134 -5.56 15.71 7.84
N ILE A 135 -4.57 15.67 6.95
CA ILE A 135 -4.30 14.52 6.09
C ILE A 135 -2.89 14.01 6.36
N LEU A 136 -2.79 12.72 6.66
CA LEU A 136 -1.52 12.01 6.68
C LEU A 136 -1.26 11.38 5.31
N LEU A 137 -0.27 11.89 4.57
CA LEU A 137 0.24 11.24 3.36
C LEU A 137 1.31 10.21 3.76
N PHE A 138 0.94 8.95 3.75
CA PHE A 138 1.81 7.85 4.14
C PHE A 138 2.55 7.28 2.93
N GLU A 139 3.85 7.03 3.11
CA GLU A 139 4.84 6.87 2.04
C GLU A 139 5.88 5.77 2.30
N LYS A 140 5.64 4.89 3.28
CA LYS A 140 6.52 3.74 3.54
C LYS A 140 6.34 2.67 2.47
N ILE A 141 7.43 2.13 1.93
CA ILE A 141 7.40 1.04 0.95
C ILE A 141 8.32 -0.08 1.44
N ASN A 142 7.79 -1.29 1.51
CA ASN A 142 8.58 -2.51 1.74
C ASN A 142 8.68 -3.40 0.49
N GLY A 143 7.72 -3.27 -0.42
CA GLY A 143 7.62 -4.00 -1.69
C GLY A 143 8.26 -3.25 -2.86
N PHE A 144 7.53 -3.07 -3.95
CA PHE A 144 7.98 -2.34 -5.13
C PHE A 144 7.73 -0.84 -5.00
N LYS A 145 8.76 -0.03 -5.28
CA LYS A 145 8.61 1.42 -5.38
C LYS A 145 8.70 1.85 -6.84
N ASP A 146 7.56 2.17 -7.45
CA ASP A 146 7.53 2.84 -8.75
C ASP A 146 7.83 4.33 -8.57
N GLU A 147 9.10 4.70 -8.58
CA GLU A 147 9.55 6.05 -8.21
C GLU A 147 8.90 7.19 -9.01
N PRO A 148 8.73 7.11 -10.35
CA PRO A 148 8.09 8.17 -11.11
C PRO A 148 6.64 8.44 -10.69
N GLY A 149 5.80 7.39 -10.65
CA GLY A 149 4.40 7.50 -10.24
C GLY A 149 4.27 7.96 -8.78
N PHE A 150 5.06 7.36 -7.88
CA PHE A 150 5.10 7.71 -6.46
C PHE A 150 5.43 9.19 -6.21
N ASN A 151 6.44 9.73 -6.89
CA ASN A 151 6.86 11.13 -6.73
C ASN A 151 5.84 12.10 -7.32
N ALA A 152 5.20 11.73 -8.44
CA ALA A 152 4.14 12.53 -9.06
C ALA A 152 2.89 12.59 -8.18
N ALA A 153 2.51 11.46 -7.58
CA ALA A 153 1.42 11.38 -6.61
C ALA A 153 1.67 12.27 -5.39
N HIS A 154 2.87 12.20 -4.80
CA HIS A 154 3.27 13.08 -3.71
C HIS A 154 3.05 14.55 -4.07
N ALA A 155 3.63 14.99 -5.19
CA ALA A 155 3.51 16.37 -5.65
C ALA A 155 2.05 16.79 -5.88
N ALA A 156 1.24 15.90 -6.45
CA ALA A 156 -0.18 16.16 -6.67
C ALA A 156 -0.97 16.28 -5.37
N PHE A 157 -0.74 15.42 -4.36
CA PHE A 157 -1.40 15.53 -3.06
C PHE A 157 -1.02 16.82 -2.31
N ILE A 158 0.24 17.25 -2.36
CA ILE A 158 0.66 18.55 -1.81
C ILE A 158 -0.06 19.70 -2.54
N ALA A 159 -0.13 19.66 -3.86
CA ALA A 159 -0.80 20.69 -4.65
C ALA A 159 -2.32 20.72 -4.41
N MET A 160 -2.96 19.54 -4.28
CA MET A 160 -4.38 19.41 -3.91
C MET A 160 -4.63 20.02 -2.53
N ALA A 161 -3.81 19.69 -1.54
CA ALA A 161 -3.93 20.24 -0.19
C ALA A 161 -3.84 21.78 -0.18
N ALA A 162 -2.93 22.36 -0.96
CA ALA A 162 -2.82 23.81 -1.10
C ALA A 162 -4.08 24.45 -1.71
N ARG A 163 -4.66 23.83 -2.75
CA ARG A 163 -5.90 24.32 -3.38
C ARG A 163 -7.13 24.17 -2.49
N LYS A 164 -7.20 23.07 -1.73
CA LYS A 164 -8.36 22.69 -0.92
C LYS A 164 -8.28 23.20 0.52
N GLY A 165 -7.14 23.76 0.92
CA GLY A 165 -6.91 24.27 2.27
C GLY A 165 -6.73 23.17 3.33
N TRP A 166 -6.28 21.98 2.95
CA TRP A 166 -5.98 20.90 3.88
C TRP A 166 -4.59 21.07 4.50
N ASN A 167 -4.41 20.63 5.75
CA ASN A 167 -3.10 20.44 6.32
C ASN A 167 -2.63 19.02 6.01
N ILE A 168 -1.72 18.92 5.04
CA ILE A 168 -1.11 17.65 4.69
C ILE A 168 0.29 17.55 5.30
N VAL A 169 0.59 16.44 5.94
CA VAL A 169 1.94 16.09 6.42
C VAL A 169 2.32 14.73 5.84
N THR A 170 3.60 14.54 5.57
CA THR A 170 4.11 13.33 4.93
C THR A 170 4.98 12.52 5.89
N THR A 171 4.93 11.20 5.77
CA THR A 171 5.86 10.33 6.50
C THR A 171 6.02 8.97 5.85
N ASN A 172 7.23 8.43 5.93
CA ASN A 172 7.55 7.05 5.57
C ASN A 172 7.81 6.17 6.80
N ARG A 173 7.39 6.62 7.99
CA ARG A 173 7.60 5.92 9.25
C ARG A 173 6.33 5.22 9.71
N GLY A 174 6.38 3.91 9.85
CA GLY A 174 5.27 3.08 10.34
C GLY A 174 4.85 3.48 11.77
N GLY A 175 5.79 3.99 12.58
CA GLY A 175 5.50 4.50 13.92
C GLY A 175 4.53 5.70 13.96
N ALA A 176 4.14 6.26 12.82
CA ALA A 176 3.01 7.19 12.74
C ALA A 176 1.65 6.54 13.12
N PHE A 177 1.51 5.23 12.97
CA PHE A 177 0.24 4.50 13.19
C PHE A 177 0.07 4.12 14.66
N THR A 178 -0.12 5.12 15.52
CA THR A 178 -0.57 4.94 16.90
C THR A 178 -1.98 5.51 17.08
N PRO A 179 -2.75 5.06 18.08
CA PRO A 179 -4.07 5.65 18.35
C PRO A 179 -4.02 7.17 18.59
N GLU A 180 -2.98 7.65 19.26
CA GLU A 180 -2.74 9.07 19.53
C GLU A 180 -2.54 9.85 18.22
N ASN A 181 -1.54 9.46 17.41
CA ASN A 181 -1.24 10.15 16.16
C ASN A 181 -2.42 10.11 15.19
N LEU A 182 -3.04 8.94 15.00
CA LEU A 182 -4.17 8.76 14.08
C LEU A 182 -5.40 9.59 14.50
N SER A 183 -5.57 9.90 15.79
CA SER A 183 -6.68 10.75 16.26
C SER A 183 -6.61 12.19 15.78
N HIS A 184 -5.43 12.64 15.33
CA HIS A 184 -5.23 13.98 14.79
C HIS A 184 -5.59 14.12 13.32
N PHE A 185 -5.83 13.01 12.60
CA PHE A 185 -6.05 13.02 11.15
C PHE A 185 -7.51 12.72 10.82
N ASP A 186 -8.07 13.48 9.88
CA ASP A 186 -9.38 13.20 9.29
C ASP A 186 -9.28 12.15 8.17
N ALA A 187 -8.12 12.07 7.50
CA ALA A 187 -7.84 11.05 6.49
C ALA A 187 -6.37 10.59 6.51
N VAL A 188 -6.17 9.32 6.14
CA VAL A 188 -4.86 8.74 5.83
C VAL A 188 -4.84 8.36 4.36
N VAL A 189 -3.90 8.92 3.61
CA VAL A 189 -3.66 8.61 2.19
C VAL A 189 -2.49 7.64 2.11
N TRP A 190 -2.68 6.49 1.47
CA TRP A 190 -1.59 5.58 1.10
C TRP A 190 -1.15 5.90 -0.32
N ASN A 191 0.05 6.51 -0.43
CA ASN A 191 0.65 6.89 -1.70
C ASN A 191 1.38 5.70 -2.32
N ASN A 192 0.72 4.99 -3.25
CA ASN A 192 1.33 3.91 -4.03
C ASN A 192 2.04 2.86 -3.15
N ILE A 193 1.42 2.51 -2.01
CA ILE A 193 2.08 1.70 -0.99
C ILE A 193 2.18 0.25 -1.42
N SER A 194 3.39 -0.29 -1.48
CA SER A 194 3.62 -1.71 -1.76
C SER A 194 4.36 -2.38 -0.60
N GLY A 195 3.98 -3.61 -0.33
CA GLY A 195 4.48 -4.44 0.75
C GLY A 195 3.70 -4.29 2.05
N ASP A 196 3.95 -5.25 2.93
CA ASP A 196 3.50 -5.21 4.30
C ASP A 196 4.36 -4.23 5.11
N VAL A 197 3.79 -3.07 5.44
CA VAL A 197 4.54 -1.90 5.94
C VAL A 197 4.27 -1.57 7.41
N LEU A 198 3.34 -2.26 8.08
CA LEU A 198 2.93 -1.97 9.45
C LEU A 198 3.17 -3.15 10.40
N THR A 199 3.65 -2.85 11.61
CA THR A 199 3.73 -3.84 12.70
C THR A 199 2.34 -4.29 13.15
N LEU A 200 2.24 -5.34 13.97
CA LEU A 200 0.95 -5.83 14.48
C LEU A 200 0.22 -4.78 15.31
N ALA A 201 0.93 -4.02 16.16
CA ALA A 201 0.32 -2.93 16.93
C ALA A 201 -0.16 -1.79 16.02
N GLN A 202 0.63 -1.45 14.99
CA GLN A 202 0.30 -0.41 14.01
C GLN A 202 -0.91 -0.80 13.13
N ARG A 203 -0.97 -2.07 12.67
CA ARG A 203 -2.14 -2.63 11.96
C ARG A 203 -3.40 -2.54 12.81
N LYS A 204 -3.31 -2.88 14.10
CA LYS A 204 -4.44 -2.76 15.02
C LYS A 204 -4.88 -1.30 15.16
N ALA A 205 -3.95 -0.38 15.35
CA ALA A 205 -4.26 1.05 15.46
C ALA A 205 -4.93 1.57 14.17
N PHE A 206 -4.42 1.17 13.00
CA PHE A 206 -4.98 1.57 11.72
C PHE A 206 -6.40 1.02 11.51
N ARG A 207 -6.61 -0.28 11.77
CA ARG A 207 -7.95 -0.89 11.72
C ARG A 207 -8.92 -0.18 12.65
N ASP A 208 -8.53 0.03 13.91
CA ASP A 208 -9.38 0.69 14.90
C ASP A 208 -9.71 2.14 14.47
N TYR A 209 -8.75 2.87 13.88
CA TYR A 209 -8.97 4.21 13.34
C TYR A 209 -10.06 4.20 12.26
N ILE A 210 -9.94 3.32 11.26
CA ILE A 210 -10.93 3.20 10.19
C ILE A 210 -12.29 2.77 10.74
N GLU A 211 -12.36 1.66 11.49
CA GLU A 211 -13.63 1.13 12.01
C GLU A 211 -14.38 2.12 12.90
N LYS A 212 -13.67 3.08 13.52
CA LYS A 212 -14.24 4.13 14.38
C LYS A 212 -14.59 5.44 13.66
N GLY A 213 -14.35 5.56 12.36
CA GLY A 213 -14.76 6.73 11.58
C GLY A 213 -13.64 7.48 10.87
N GLY A 214 -12.39 7.02 11.01
CA GLY A 214 -11.27 7.51 10.23
C GLY A 214 -11.42 7.19 8.75
N ALA A 215 -10.81 8.02 7.90
CA ALA A 215 -10.88 7.84 6.46
C ALA A 215 -9.57 7.30 5.86
N TYR A 216 -9.71 6.47 4.82
CA TYR A 216 -8.63 5.90 4.04
C TYR A 216 -8.78 6.24 2.56
N ILE A 217 -7.67 6.63 1.93
CA ILE A 217 -7.58 6.87 0.48
C ILE A 217 -6.35 6.11 -0.02
N GLY A 218 -6.54 5.06 -0.81
CA GLY A 218 -5.44 4.32 -1.43
C GLY A 218 -5.34 4.61 -2.92
N VAL A 219 -4.11 4.76 -3.42
CA VAL A 219 -3.86 4.89 -4.86
C VAL A 219 -2.92 3.80 -5.37
N HIS A 220 -3.25 3.28 -6.56
CA HIS A 220 -2.49 2.40 -7.42
C HIS A 220 -1.75 1.29 -6.67
N GLY A 221 -0.44 1.43 -6.41
CA GLY A 221 0.37 0.40 -5.73
C GLY A 221 -0.24 -0.11 -4.41
N SER A 222 -1.05 0.71 -3.74
CA SER A 222 -1.76 0.37 -2.49
C SER A 222 -2.68 -0.85 -2.60
N ALA A 223 -3.10 -1.27 -3.79
CA ALA A 223 -3.71 -2.58 -4.00
C ALA A 223 -3.12 -3.30 -5.23
N GLY A 224 -1.83 -3.11 -5.51
CA GLY A 224 -1.11 -3.68 -6.64
C GLY A 224 -0.19 -4.85 -6.29
N ASP A 225 -0.16 -5.31 -5.03
CA ASP A 225 0.74 -6.39 -4.62
C ASP A 225 0.20 -7.76 -5.07
N PRO A 226 1.05 -8.63 -5.66
CA PRO A 226 0.64 -9.99 -6.04
C PRO A 226 0.40 -10.91 -4.84
N SER A 227 0.84 -10.53 -3.64
CA SER A 227 0.52 -11.20 -2.38
C SER A 227 0.28 -10.22 -1.25
N TYR A 228 -0.72 -10.50 -0.43
CA TYR A 228 -1.02 -9.75 0.79
C TYR A 228 -0.81 -10.63 2.02
N PHE A 229 -0.09 -10.11 3.01
CA PHE A 229 0.13 -10.78 4.30
C PHE A 229 -0.72 -10.17 5.43
N TRP A 230 -1.83 -9.53 5.03
CA TRP A 230 -2.83 -8.94 5.92
C TRP A 230 -4.23 -9.05 5.31
N ASP A 231 -4.94 -10.13 5.60
CA ASP A 231 -6.23 -10.41 4.96
C ASP A 231 -7.29 -9.33 5.23
N TRP A 232 -7.32 -8.74 6.43
CA TRP A 232 -8.25 -7.63 6.70
C TRP A 232 -8.03 -6.45 5.73
N TYR A 233 -6.78 -6.15 5.35
CA TYR A 233 -6.50 -5.08 4.40
C TYR A 233 -7.02 -5.42 2.99
N ALA A 234 -6.69 -6.61 2.48
CA ALA A 234 -7.10 -7.01 1.13
C ALA A 234 -8.61 -7.28 1.03
N ASP A 235 -9.17 -8.04 1.98
CA ASP A 235 -10.52 -8.59 1.86
C ASP A 235 -11.58 -7.69 2.51
N THR A 236 -11.25 -7.01 3.61
CA THR A 236 -12.20 -6.14 4.33
C THR A 236 -12.07 -4.68 3.89
N LEU A 237 -10.86 -4.11 3.97
CA LEU A 237 -10.64 -2.71 3.63
C LEU A 237 -10.81 -2.47 2.13
N LEU A 238 -9.98 -3.13 1.30
CA LEU A 238 -10.05 -2.97 -0.15
C LEU A 238 -11.23 -3.72 -0.77
N GLY A 239 -11.49 -4.95 -0.30
CA GLY A 239 -12.51 -5.82 -0.88
C GLY A 239 -12.11 -6.46 -2.22
N ALA A 240 -10.82 -6.45 -2.55
CA ALA A 240 -10.27 -6.93 -3.80
C ALA A 240 -8.83 -7.45 -3.61
N ARG A 241 -8.47 -8.48 -4.37
CA ARG A 241 -7.09 -9.00 -4.46
C ARG A 241 -6.58 -8.86 -5.87
N PHE A 242 -5.44 -8.20 -6.03
CA PHE A 242 -4.77 -8.00 -7.31
C PHE A 242 -4.44 -9.33 -7.99
N VAL A 243 -4.59 -9.36 -9.32
CA VAL A 243 -4.18 -10.49 -10.17
C VAL A 243 -3.00 -10.10 -11.03
N GLY A 244 -3.03 -8.93 -11.64
CA GLY A 244 -2.03 -8.52 -12.62
C GLY A 244 -2.44 -7.27 -13.39
N HIS A 245 -1.61 -6.91 -14.35
CA HIS A 245 -1.85 -5.85 -15.33
C HIS A 245 -1.31 -6.27 -16.70
N PRO A 246 -1.76 -5.65 -17.81
CA PRO A 246 -1.22 -5.96 -19.13
C PRO A 246 0.30 -5.81 -19.17
N MET A 247 0.96 -6.66 -19.94
CA MET A 247 2.42 -6.62 -20.08
C MET A 247 2.89 -6.16 -21.46
N GLN A 248 2.07 -6.37 -22.49
CA GLN A 248 2.44 -6.09 -23.87
C GLN A 248 1.25 -5.52 -24.67
N PRO A 249 1.18 -4.19 -24.85
CA PRO A 249 1.92 -3.16 -24.11
C PRO A 249 1.41 -2.99 -22.66
N GLN A 250 2.29 -2.62 -21.74
CA GLN A 250 1.94 -2.37 -20.32
C GLN A 250 1.02 -1.15 -20.16
N PHE A 251 1.40 -0.02 -20.76
CA PHE A 251 0.64 1.24 -20.68
C PHE A 251 -0.22 1.44 -21.91
N GLN A 252 -1.52 1.60 -21.71
CA GLN A 252 -2.52 1.65 -22.78
C GLN A 252 -3.54 2.75 -22.54
N GLU A 253 -4.00 3.39 -23.62
CA GLU A 253 -5.23 4.17 -23.57
C GLU A 253 -6.39 3.22 -23.29
N ALA A 254 -7.26 3.56 -22.34
CA ALA A 254 -8.52 2.88 -22.13
C ALA A 254 -9.61 3.90 -21.86
N ARG A 255 -10.83 3.60 -22.30
CA ARG A 255 -12.01 4.36 -21.92
C ARG A 255 -12.44 3.95 -20.51
N ILE A 256 -12.71 4.93 -19.68
CA ILE A 256 -13.25 4.77 -18.33
C ILE A 256 -14.70 5.24 -18.33
N PHE A 257 -15.60 4.44 -17.77
CA PHE A 257 -16.99 4.80 -17.50
C PHE A 257 -17.13 5.27 -16.05
N VAL A 258 -17.90 6.34 -15.84
CA VAL A 258 -18.41 6.69 -14.51
C VAL A 258 -19.71 5.95 -14.27
N ASP A 259 -19.73 5.08 -13.27
CA ASP A 259 -20.89 4.23 -12.95
C ASP A 259 -21.92 4.97 -12.10
N ASP A 260 -21.48 5.72 -11.10
CA ASP A 260 -22.35 6.47 -10.20
C ASP A 260 -22.00 7.96 -10.16
N LYS A 261 -22.74 8.76 -10.91
CA LYS A 261 -22.61 10.23 -10.90
C LYS A 261 -23.20 10.90 -9.65
N THR A 262 -23.95 10.16 -8.84
CA THR A 262 -24.52 10.69 -7.59
C THR A 262 -23.51 10.61 -6.44
N HIS A 263 -22.51 9.73 -6.54
CA HIS A 263 -21.42 9.67 -5.58
C HIS A 263 -20.61 10.98 -5.60
N PRO A 264 -20.32 11.62 -4.45
CA PRO A 264 -19.61 12.90 -4.41
C PRO A 264 -18.25 12.90 -5.11
N ALA A 265 -17.50 11.78 -5.03
CA ALA A 265 -16.23 11.60 -5.75
C ALA A 265 -16.35 11.66 -7.29
N ALA A 266 -17.56 11.55 -7.84
CA ALA A 266 -17.82 11.61 -9.28
C ALA A 266 -18.45 12.95 -9.72
N ALA A 267 -18.67 13.90 -8.81
CA ALA A 267 -19.49 15.09 -9.04
C ALA A 267 -19.02 15.94 -10.23
N ARG A 268 -17.69 16.02 -10.44
CA ARG A 268 -17.09 16.79 -11.55
C ARG A 268 -16.73 15.94 -12.77
N LEU A 269 -17.05 14.66 -12.79
CA LEU A 269 -16.61 13.75 -13.84
C LEU A 269 -17.60 13.71 -15.04
N PRO A 270 -17.08 13.62 -16.28
CA PRO A 270 -17.90 13.33 -17.45
C PRO A 270 -18.50 11.91 -17.35
N ALA A 271 -19.41 11.54 -18.25
CA ALA A 271 -19.94 10.16 -18.24
C ALA A 271 -18.86 9.13 -18.58
N THR A 272 -17.90 9.55 -19.41
CA THR A 272 -16.72 8.77 -19.78
C THR A 272 -15.55 9.70 -20.04
N TRP A 273 -14.33 9.21 -19.84
CA TRP A 273 -13.13 9.82 -20.39
C TRP A 273 -12.16 8.73 -20.85
N THR A 274 -11.14 9.10 -21.62
CA THR A 274 -10.08 8.21 -22.06
C THR A 274 -8.77 8.75 -21.53
N MET A 275 -7.95 7.88 -20.96
CA MET A 275 -6.59 8.22 -20.54
C MET A 275 -5.69 7.01 -20.69
N LYS A 276 -4.38 7.23 -20.62
CA LYS A 276 -3.35 6.20 -20.64
C LYS A 276 -2.83 5.94 -19.24
N ASP A 277 -2.80 4.67 -18.84
CA ASP A 277 -2.16 4.20 -17.61
C ASP A 277 -1.85 2.70 -17.70
N GLU A 278 -1.43 2.12 -16.59
CA GLU A 278 -1.43 0.68 -16.31
C GLU A 278 -2.76 0.25 -15.68
N TRP A 279 -3.37 -0.80 -16.23
CA TRP A 279 -4.71 -1.24 -15.84
C TRP A 279 -4.69 -2.49 -14.98
N TYR A 280 -4.97 -2.34 -13.68
CA TYR A 280 -5.01 -3.46 -12.75
C TYR A 280 -6.28 -4.29 -12.90
N SER A 281 -6.12 -5.61 -12.87
CA SER A 281 -7.20 -6.56 -12.73
C SER A 281 -7.17 -7.20 -11.35
N PHE A 282 -8.36 -7.52 -10.84
CA PHE A 282 -8.56 -8.14 -9.54
C PHE A 282 -9.25 -9.49 -9.68
N ALA A 283 -9.09 -10.35 -8.67
CA ALA A 283 -9.61 -11.73 -8.70
C ALA A 283 -11.13 -11.80 -8.84
N ALA A 284 -11.83 -10.76 -8.37
CA ALA A 284 -13.26 -10.58 -8.50
C ALA A 284 -13.59 -9.07 -8.48
N SER A 285 -14.73 -8.68 -9.03
CA SER A 285 -15.22 -7.30 -8.91
C SER A 285 -15.44 -6.95 -7.43
N PRO A 286 -14.89 -5.83 -6.91
CA PRO A 286 -15.14 -5.38 -5.55
C PRO A 286 -16.63 -5.08 -5.27
N ARG A 287 -17.46 -4.92 -6.31
CA ARG A 287 -18.91 -4.81 -6.16
C ARG A 287 -19.51 -6.04 -5.46
N LEU A 288 -18.95 -7.23 -5.71
CA LEU A 288 -19.42 -8.49 -5.09
C LEU A 288 -19.15 -8.55 -3.59
N THR A 289 -18.21 -7.76 -3.10
CA THR A 289 -17.92 -7.65 -1.66
C THR A 289 -18.62 -6.46 -1.03
N GLY A 290 -19.42 -5.68 -1.78
CA GLY A 290 -20.21 -4.55 -1.27
C GLY A 290 -19.54 -3.19 -1.42
N ALA A 291 -18.69 -3.01 -2.43
CA ALA A 291 -18.16 -1.69 -2.79
C ALA A 291 -19.13 -0.90 -3.68
N ASP A 292 -19.15 0.42 -3.48
CA ASP A 292 -19.79 1.39 -4.35
C ASP A 292 -18.81 1.76 -5.47
N VAL A 293 -19.05 1.24 -6.67
CA VAL A 293 -18.16 1.45 -7.82
C VAL A 293 -18.39 2.84 -8.41
N ILE A 294 -17.31 3.62 -8.49
CA ILE A 294 -17.31 4.99 -8.99
C ILE A 294 -16.94 5.02 -10.48
N ALA A 295 -15.91 4.25 -10.84
CA ALA A 295 -15.43 4.16 -12.21
C ALA A 295 -14.99 2.74 -12.57
N ARG A 296 -15.18 2.36 -13.84
CA ARG A 296 -14.78 1.07 -14.40
C ARG A 296 -14.15 1.21 -15.78
N LEU A 297 -13.29 0.25 -16.14
CA LEU A 297 -12.68 0.18 -17.46
C LEU A 297 -13.64 -0.36 -18.51
N ASP A 298 -13.49 0.14 -19.73
CA ASP A 298 -14.04 -0.47 -20.94
C ASP A 298 -13.04 -1.46 -21.52
N GLU A 299 -13.25 -2.75 -21.22
CA GLU A 299 -12.40 -3.84 -21.73
C GLU A 299 -12.36 -3.92 -23.27
N SER A 300 -13.29 -3.30 -24.00
CA SER A 300 -13.23 -3.29 -25.48
C SER A 300 -12.20 -2.31 -26.05
N THR A 301 -11.59 -1.46 -25.22
CA THR A 301 -10.72 -0.35 -25.68
C THR A 301 -9.22 -0.57 -25.43
N TYR A 302 -8.84 -1.64 -24.74
CA TYR A 302 -7.44 -1.99 -24.49
C TYR A 302 -7.25 -3.51 -24.49
N SER A 303 -6.00 -3.96 -24.59
CA SER A 303 -5.65 -5.38 -24.59
C SER A 303 -5.31 -5.88 -23.19
N GLN A 304 -5.97 -6.95 -22.73
CA GLN A 304 -5.80 -7.56 -21.41
C GLN A 304 -4.74 -8.68 -21.40
N ASN A 305 -3.65 -8.52 -22.15
CA ASN A 305 -2.61 -9.55 -22.26
C ASN A 305 -1.69 -9.53 -21.03
N GLY A 306 -1.98 -10.41 -20.06
CA GLY A 306 -1.20 -10.54 -18.83
C GLY A 306 0.11 -11.32 -18.99
N GLY A 307 0.92 -11.29 -17.93
CA GLY A 307 2.09 -12.13 -17.79
C GLY A 307 1.70 -13.54 -17.33
N PHE A 308 2.60 -14.51 -17.51
CA PHE A 308 2.52 -15.83 -16.85
C PHE A 308 1.17 -16.59 -16.93
N GLY A 309 0.37 -16.34 -17.99
CA GLY A 309 -0.93 -16.98 -18.18
C GLY A 309 -2.09 -16.38 -17.36
N GLU A 310 -1.90 -15.21 -16.76
CA GLU A 310 -2.93 -14.48 -16.02
C GLU A 310 -4.12 -14.13 -16.91
N LYS A 311 -5.33 -14.39 -16.40
CA LYS A 311 -6.57 -13.92 -17.03
C LYS A 311 -6.92 -12.55 -16.45
N LEU A 312 -6.72 -11.51 -17.24
CA LEU A 312 -6.95 -10.13 -16.79
C LEU A 312 -8.32 -9.56 -17.15
N SER A 313 -9.11 -10.21 -18.00
CA SER A 313 -10.51 -9.81 -18.24
C SER A 313 -11.39 -10.18 -17.04
N MET A 314 -12.15 -9.21 -16.54
CA MET A 314 -13.06 -9.28 -15.40
C MET A 314 -14.54 -9.20 -15.80
N GLY A 315 -14.86 -8.61 -16.96
CA GLY A 315 -16.21 -8.28 -17.39
C GLY A 315 -16.73 -7.01 -16.69
N ASP A 316 -17.03 -7.10 -15.39
CA ASP A 316 -17.17 -5.91 -14.54
C ASP A 316 -15.78 -5.54 -14.01
N HIS A 317 -15.20 -4.46 -14.55
CA HIS A 317 -13.82 -4.06 -14.26
C HIS A 317 -13.71 -2.72 -13.52
N PRO A 318 -14.12 -2.63 -12.23
CA PRO A 318 -13.93 -1.43 -11.43
C PRO A 318 -12.46 -1.00 -11.33
N ILE A 319 -12.21 0.31 -11.46
CA ILE A 319 -10.89 0.93 -11.35
C ILE A 319 -10.84 2.04 -10.28
N ALA A 320 -12.00 2.49 -9.80
CA ALA A 320 -12.14 3.30 -8.60
C ALA A 320 -13.43 2.95 -7.87
N TRP A 321 -13.37 2.80 -6.56
CA TRP A 321 -14.53 2.46 -5.73
C TRP A 321 -14.39 3.02 -4.32
N SER A 322 -15.52 3.10 -3.64
CA SER A 322 -15.59 3.43 -2.22
C SER A 322 -16.31 2.32 -1.45
N ARG A 323 -16.14 2.34 -0.13
CA ARG A 323 -17.00 1.58 0.78
C ARG A 323 -16.93 2.14 2.19
N HIS A 324 -17.88 1.71 3.03
CA HIS A 324 -17.81 1.90 4.46
C HIS A 324 -17.16 0.69 5.14
N VAL A 325 -16.30 0.94 6.12
CA VAL A 325 -15.72 -0.09 7.00
C VAL A 325 -15.93 0.32 8.44
N GLY A 326 -16.86 -0.35 9.12
CA GLY A 326 -17.40 0.15 10.38
C GLY A 326 -18.04 1.52 10.17
N LYS A 327 -17.56 2.55 10.87
CA LYS A 327 -17.97 3.95 10.68
C LYS A 327 -17.09 4.72 9.70
N GLY A 328 -15.98 4.14 9.26
CA GLY A 328 -15.00 4.77 8.40
C GLY A 328 -15.39 4.77 6.94
N ARG A 329 -14.72 5.64 6.17
CA ARG A 329 -14.86 5.78 4.72
C ARG A 329 -13.56 5.36 4.04
N MET A 330 -13.67 4.49 3.06
CA MET A 330 -12.58 3.96 2.26
C MET A 330 -12.82 4.39 0.82
N PHE A 331 -11.84 5.02 0.20
CA PHE A 331 -11.76 5.20 -1.25
C PHE A 331 -10.49 4.55 -1.77
N TYR A 332 -10.59 3.87 -2.91
CA TYR A 332 -9.44 3.34 -3.62
C TYR A 332 -9.55 3.64 -5.12
N SER A 333 -8.42 3.98 -5.74
CA SER A 333 -8.28 4.03 -7.19
C SER A 333 -7.04 3.25 -7.63
N ALA A 334 -7.20 2.39 -8.63
CA ALA A 334 -6.09 1.66 -9.25
C ALA A 334 -5.32 2.49 -10.30
N ILE A 335 -5.77 3.70 -10.61
CA ILE A 335 -5.10 4.63 -11.54
C ILE A 335 -3.87 5.22 -10.85
N GLY A 336 -2.74 5.35 -11.56
CA GLY A 336 -1.61 6.14 -11.06
C GLY A 336 -0.23 5.53 -11.19
N HIS A 337 0.03 4.65 -12.16
CA HIS A 337 1.42 4.24 -12.47
C HIS A 337 2.15 5.40 -13.14
N LEU A 338 1.54 5.96 -14.18
CA LEU A 338 2.17 7.01 -14.95
C LEU A 338 2.15 8.34 -14.20
N PRO A 339 3.26 9.11 -14.19
CA PRO A 339 3.29 10.47 -13.65
C PRO A 339 2.19 11.37 -14.22
N GLN A 340 1.86 11.18 -15.50
CA GLN A 340 0.85 11.95 -16.22
C GLN A 340 -0.54 11.80 -15.63
N SER A 341 -0.87 10.65 -15.02
CA SER A 341 -2.16 10.40 -14.39
C SER A 341 -2.44 11.47 -13.32
N TYR A 342 -1.45 11.80 -12.49
CA TYR A 342 -1.57 12.81 -11.43
C TYR A 342 -1.63 14.27 -11.92
N SER A 343 -1.59 14.49 -13.24
CA SER A 343 -1.86 15.77 -13.89
C SER A 343 -3.08 15.74 -14.81
N GLU A 344 -3.71 14.56 -14.97
CA GLU A 344 -4.94 14.41 -15.75
C GLU A 344 -6.11 15.04 -14.98
N ALA A 345 -6.85 15.94 -15.65
CA ALA A 345 -7.81 16.82 -14.99
C ALA A 345 -8.98 16.05 -14.34
N HIS A 346 -9.48 15.00 -14.98
CA HIS A 346 -10.57 14.20 -14.42
C HIS A 346 -10.10 13.33 -13.26
N TYR A 347 -8.89 12.75 -13.34
CA TYR A 347 -8.34 11.97 -12.23
C TYR A 347 -8.04 12.84 -11.01
N VAL A 348 -7.41 14.00 -11.20
CA VAL A 348 -7.17 14.96 -10.11
C VAL A 348 -8.49 15.41 -9.48
N ALA A 349 -9.52 15.67 -10.30
CA ALA A 349 -10.83 16.03 -9.79
C ALA A 349 -11.45 14.92 -8.93
N MET A 350 -11.36 13.65 -9.39
CA MET A 350 -11.84 12.50 -8.62
C MET A 350 -11.11 12.36 -7.28
N LEU A 351 -9.78 12.51 -7.25
CA LEU A 351 -9.00 12.43 -6.00
C LEU A 351 -9.37 13.53 -5.01
N GLU A 352 -9.56 14.77 -5.49
CA GLU A 352 -9.99 15.89 -4.64
C GLU A 352 -11.38 15.65 -4.05
N ASP A 353 -12.33 15.23 -4.89
CA ASP A 353 -13.72 15.02 -4.49
C ASP A 353 -13.88 13.78 -3.60
N ALA A 354 -13.09 12.73 -3.85
CA ALA A 354 -13.00 11.55 -2.99
C ALA A 354 -12.42 11.90 -1.63
N ALA A 355 -11.39 12.74 -1.56
CA ALA A 355 -10.82 13.19 -0.30
C ALA A 355 -11.81 14.05 0.51
N ASP A 356 -12.51 14.99 -0.14
CA ASP A 356 -13.57 15.77 0.50
C ASP A 356 -14.68 14.87 1.05
N TRP A 357 -15.13 13.88 0.27
CA TRP A 357 -16.11 12.89 0.73
C TRP A 357 -15.60 12.07 1.92
N ALA A 358 -14.36 11.60 1.84
CA ALA A 358 -13.73 10.77 2.85
C ALA A 358 -13.56 11.55 4.17
N ILE A 359 -13.14 12.82 4.12
CA ILE A 359 -13.00 13.71 5.27
C ILE A 359 -14.36 14.18 5.79
N GLY A 360 -15.34 14.35 4.89
CA GLY A 360 -16.67 14.85 5.19
C GLY A 360 -17.36 14.05 6.27
N LYS A 361 -17.28 14.51 7.52
CA LYS A 361 -18.10 14.01 8.62
C LYS A 361 -19.54 14.25 8.18
N SER A 362 -20.27 13.17 7.89
CA SER A 362 -21.72 13.24 7.70
C SER A 362 -22.26 14.14 8.80
N ALA A 363 -22.81 15.29 8.43
CA ALA A 363 -23.57 16.09 9.36
C ALA A 363 -24.56 15.11 9.99
N SER A 364 -24.48 14.90 11.31
CA SER A 364 -25.56 14.21 12.00
C SER A 364 -26.86 14.88 11.57
N PRO A 365 -27.92 14.13 11.20
CA PRO A 365 -29.20 14.77 10.98
C PRO A 365 -29.51 15.52 12.27
N THR A 366 -29.52 16.84 12.19
CA THR A 366 -29.98 17.69 13.28
C THR A 366 -31.43 17.26 13.47
N THR A 367 -31.69 16.54 14.56
CA THR A 367 -33.05 16.34 15.03
C THR A 367 -33.57 17.71 15.38
N ALA A 368 -34.33 18.30 14.46
CA ALA A 368 -35.22 19.39 14.76
C ALA A 368 -36.26 18.85 15.75
N HIS A 369 -35.98 19.06 17.03
CA HIS A 369 -37.04 19.19 18.02
C HIS A 369 -37.46 20.65 18.01
N GLU A 370 -38.65 20.90 17.47
CA GLU A 370 -39.67 21.80 18.03
C GLU A 370 -41.05 21.31 17.60
#